data_AF-A0A9E5WSZ0-F1
#
_entry.id   AF-A0A9E5WSZ0-F1
#
_cell.length_a   1.000
_cell.length_b   1.000
_cell.length_c   1.000
_cell.angle_alpha   90.00
_cell.angle_beta   90.00
_cell.angle_gamma   90.00
#
_symmetry.space_group_name_H-M   'P 1'
#
loop_
_entity.id
_entity.type
_entity.pdbx_description
1 polymer ?
#
loop_
_entity_poly.entity_id
_entity_poly.type
_entity_poly.pdbx_seq_one_letter_code
_entity_poly.pdbx_strand_id
1 'polypeptide(L)'
;MPLLPMAILSRQASSTASGGPTDWVSMIEQRGGADRFTVDPESGLVVPGSDGLPEMTLQCCLSESTEPTNTCLIDVGSGLHTEELLRQVYSGVSQSDLSSWGGALPLHPHGAQFAAKRRFPRTLLSALRAIIGQPRLCLLYQQAPMSEAASPDSAPHSAASLRAYRVTCSRPVGLRILQVRRAPDRVQIVVQPTVVITPTAWVPQPGEATDIPANPYVYKIFLTQ
;
A
#
# COMPACT_ATOMS: atom_id res chain seq x y z
N MET A 1 -2.33 -1.45 15.31
CA MET A 1 -1.36 -0.69 14.48
C MET A 1 -2.07 -0.17 13.24
N PRO A 2 -1.83 1.07 12.80
CA PRO A 2 -2.58 1.69 11.71
C PRO A 2 -2.33 1.04 10.34
N LEU A 3 -3.40 0.70 9.62
CA LEU A 3 -3.39 0.40 8.19
C LEU A 3 -3.38 1.70 7.39
N LEU A 4 -2.45 1.83 6.44
CA LEU A 4 -2.41 2.94 5.50
C LEU A 4 -3.43 2.73 4.37
N PRO A 5 -4.08 3.80 3.87
CA PRO A 5 -4.97 3.74 2.70
C PRO A 5 -4.17 3.67 1.39
N MET A 6 -3.17 2.81 1.36
CA MET A 6 -2.25 2.60 0.24
C MET A 6 -2.14 1.11 -0.07
N ALA A 7 -1.85 0.83 -1.34
CA ALA A 7 -1.44 -0.49 -1.77
C ALA A 7 -0.13 -0.42 -2.57
N ILE A 8 0.68 -1.48 -2.48
CA ILE A 8 1.97 -1.63 -3.14
C ILE A 8 1.92 -2.80 -4.11
N LEU A 9 2.57 -2.67 -5.26
CA LEU A 9 2.62 -3.73 -6.26
C LEU A 9 3.32 -4.97 -5.68
N SER A 10 2.61 -6.10 -5.62
CA SER A 10 3.14 -7.34 -5.05
C SER A 10 4.25 -7.93 -5.92
N ARG A 11 3.96 -8.13 -7.20
CA ARG A 11 4.86 -8.73 -8.19
C ARG A 11 4.51 -8.17 -9.57
N GLN A 12 5.52 -7.78 -10.32
CA GLN A 12 5.35 -7.36 -11.71
C GLN A 12 5.03 -8.58 -12.59
N ALA A 13 4.19 -8.41 -13.61
CA ALA A 13 3.97 -9.47 -14.59
C ALA A 13 5.25 -9.71 -15.41
N SER A 14 5.68 -10.97 -15.53
CA SER A 14 6.93 -11.39 -16.20
C SER A 14 7.12 -10.89 -17.64
N SER A 15 6.07 -10.41 -18.31
CA SER A 15 6.12 -9.95 -19.70
C SER A 15 6.49 -8.48 -19.89
N THR A 16 6.70 -7.71 -18.81
CA THR A 16 7.12 -6.31 -18.94
C THR A 16 8.64 -6.24 -19.04
N ALA A 17 9.11 -5.83 -20.22
CA ALA A 17 10.51 -5.57 -20.51
C ALA A 17 11.17 -4.70 -19.41
N SER A 18 12.47 -4.88 -19.24
CA SER A 18 13.37 -4.12 -18.37
C SER A 18 13.02 -2.61 -18.39
N GLY A 19 12.29 -2.15 -17.38
CA GLY A 19 11.76 -0.78 -17.31
C GLY A 19 10.41 -0.60 -16.59
N GLY A 20 9.72 -1.68 -16.23
CA GLY A 20 8.52 -1.61 -15.38
C GLY A 20 8.79 -1.13 -13.94
N PRO A 21 7.74 -0.74 -13.19
CA PRO A 21 7.90 -0.26 -11.82
C PRO A 21 8.30 -1.41 -10.89
N THR A 22 9.25 -1.16 -9.98
CA THR A 22 9.73 -2.18 -9.04
C THR A 22 8.60 -2.73 -8.14
N ASP A 23 8.70 -3.98 -7.72
CA ASP A 23 7.69 -4.65 -6.90
C ASP A 23 8.22 -5.13 -5.53
N TRP A 24 7.29 -5.44 -4.62
CA TRP A 24 7.60 -5.85 -3.26
C TRP A 24 8.41 -7.15 -3.21
N VAL A 25 8.03 -8.16 -3.99
CA VAL A 25 8.74 -9.45 -4.00
C VAL A 25 10.21 -9.25 -4.37
N SER A 26 10.48 -8.54 -5.46
CA SER A 26 11.83 -8.36 -6.00
C SER A 26 12.69 -7.49 -5.09
N MET A 27 12.13 -6.38 -4.58
CA MET A 27 12.88 -5.45 -3.76
C MET A 27 13.07 -5.94 -2.32
N ILE A 28 12.04 -6.54 -1.73
CA ILE A 28 12.04 -6.88 -0.30
C ILE A 28 12.29 -8.36 -0.07
N GLU A 29 11.48 -9.24 -0.64
CA GLU A 29 11.52 -10.68 -0.32
C GLU A 29 12.75 -11.37 -0.94
N GLN A 30 13.15 -10.93 -2.13
CA GLN A 30 14.37 -11.37 -2.81
C GLN A 30 15.58 -10.49 -2.47
N ARG A 31 15.41 -9.52 -1.56
CA ARG A 31 16.48 -8.61 -1.10
C ARG A 31 17.20 -7.85 -2.22
N GLY A 32 16.50 -7.52 -3.31
CA GLY A 32 17.04 -6.70 -4.41
C GLY A 32 17.09 -5.19 -4.10
N GLY A 33 16.47 -4.77 -3.00
CA GLY A 33 16.46 -3.40 -2.51
C GLY A 33 17.80 -2.92 -1.95
N ALA A 34 17.98 -1.61 -1.91
CA ALA A 34 19.13 -1.00 -1.24
C ALA A 34 19.00 -1.15 0.29
N ASP A 35 20.08 -0.88 1.02
CA ASP A 35 20.10 -0.85 2.48
C ASP A 35 21.00 0.32 2.92
N ARG A 36 20.36 1.46 3.16
CA ARG A 36 20.93 2.81 3.33
C ARG A 36 20.38 3.53 4.55
N PHE A 37 19.29 3.05 5.12
CA PHE A 37 18.67 3.59 6.32
C PHE A 37 18.64 2.54 7.42
N THR A 38 18.84 3.00 8.64
CA THR A 38 18.58 2.26 9.86
C THR A 38 17.66 3.06 10.76
N VAL A 39 16.96 2.38 11.65
CA VAL A 39 16.13 3.01 12.68
C VAL A 39 16.80 2.84 14.02
N ASP A 40 17.11 3.97 14.63
CA ASP A 40 17.64 4.00 15.99
C ASP A 40 16.60 3.38 16.95
N PRO A 41 16.94 2.31 17.68
CA PRO A 41 15.97 1.55 18.46
C PRO A 41 15.46 2.29 19.70
N GLU A 42 16.20 3.30 20.18
CA GLU A 42 15.83 4.06 21.38
C GLU A 42 14.91 5.23 21.03
N SER A 43 15.25 5.99 20.01
CA SER A 43 14.55 7.20 19.58
C SER A 43 13.50 6.96 18.50
N GLY A 44 13.55 5.82 17.80
CA GLY A 44 12.70 5.52 16.64
C GLY A 44 13.01 6.39 15.41
N LEU A 45 14.11 7.15 15.43
CA LEU A 45 14.50 8.04 14.34
C LEU A 45 15.14 7.26 13.20
N VAL A 46 14.80 7.64 11.97
CA VAL A 46 15.42 7.11 10.76
C VAL A 46 16.73 7.87 10.51
N VAL A 47 17.85 7.15 10.46
CA VAL A 47 19.18 7.70 10.22
C VAL A 47 19.86 6.97 9.06
N PRO A 48 20.83 7.61 8.36
CA PRO A 48 21.64 6.91 7.37
C PRO A 48 22.46 5.80 8.01
N GLY A 49 22.43 4.60 7.42
CA GLY A 49 23.14 3.42 7.93
C GLY A 49 22.53 2.14 7.36
N SER A 50 23.27 1.03 7.41
CA SER A 50 22.76 -0.28 6.97
C SER A 50 22.33 -1.09 8.19
N ASP A 51 21.16 -1.73 8.12
CA ASP A 51 20.63 -2.59 9.19
C ASP A 51 20.32 -4.03 8.72
N GLY A 52 20.66 -4.35 7.48
CA GLY A 52 20.41 -5.65 6.89
C GLY A 52 18.98 -5.85 6.40
N LEU A 53 18.13 -4.82 6.37
CA LEU A 53 16.79 -4.89 5.80
C LEU A 53 16.72 -4.12 4.47
N PRO A 54 16.24 -4.77 3.39
CA PRO A 54 16.17 -4.13 2.08
C PRO A 54 15.10 -3.04 2.02
N GLU A 55 15.29 -2.09 1.12
CA GLU A 55 14.43 -0.92 0.91
C GLU A 55 13.75 -0.95 -0.45
N MET A 56 12.53 -0.42 -0.50
CA MET A 56 11.78 -0.22 -1.73
C MET A 56 11.43 1.25 -1.91
N THR A 57 11.62 1.78 -3.12
CA THR A 57 11.13 3.12 -3.47
C THR A 57 9.77 3.01 -4.14
N LEU A 58 8.74 3.55 -3.49
CA LEU A 58 7.40 3.71 -4.03
C LEU A 58 7.32 4.99 -4.85
N GLN A 59 6.83 4.88 -6.09
CA GLN A 59 6.65 5.98 -7.02
C GLN A 59 5.18 6.39 -7.04
N CYS A 60 4.87 7.60 -6.56
CA CYS A 60 3.52 8.15 -6.57
C CYS A 60 3.41 9.29 -7.59
N CYS A 61 2.27 9.41 -8.27
CA CYS A 61 1.98 10.52 -9.17
C CYS A 61 1.31 11.68 -8.43
N LEU A 62 1.73 12.93 -8.71
CA LEU A 62 1.05 14.14 -8.23
C LEU A 62 0.11 14.76 -9.27
N SER A 63 0.32 14.42 -10.54
CA SER A 63 -0.55 14.77 -11.66
C SER A 63 -1.28 13.52 -12.17
N GLU A 64 -2.26 13.74 -13.03
CA GLU A 64 -2.81 12.68 -13.86
C GLU A 64 -1.67 12.14 -14.74
N SER A 65 -1.32 10.86 -14.59
CA SER A 65 -0.33 10.18 -15.41
C SER A 65 -0.80 8.76 -15.67
N THR A 66 -0.61 8.30 -16.90
CA THR A 66 -0.89 6.92 -17.31
C THR A 66 0.27 5.99 -16.99
N GLU A 67 1.41 6.54 -16.59
CA GLU A 67 2.58 5.73 -16.30
C GLU A 67 2.33 4.75 -15.16
N PRO A 68 2.87 3.53 -15.28
CA PRO A 68 2.71 2.51 -14.26
C PRO A 68 3.45 2.94 -12.99
N THR A 69 2.72 2.94 -11.87
CA THR A 69 3.27 3.13 -10.54
C THR A 69 3.26 1.80 -9.79
N ASN A 70 4.18 1.64 -8.84
CA ASN A 70 4.18 0.51 -7.91
C ASN A 70 3.38 0.79 -6.63
N THR A 71 2.64 1.91 -6.58
CA THR A 71 1.77 2.25 -5.47
C THR A 71 0.53 2.99 -5.93
N CYS A 72 -0.55 2.85 -5.16
CA CYS A 72 -1.80 3.58 -5.34
C CYS A 72 -2.48 3.81 -3.99
N LEU A 73 -3.40 4.77 -3.96
CA LEU A 73 -4.35 4.94 -2.86
C LEU A 73 -5.51 3.98 -3.07
N ILE A 74 -5.99 3.39 -1.98
CA ILE A 74 -7.15 2.49 -1.98
C ILE A 74 -8.27 3.06 -1.11
N ASP A 75 -9.50 2.81 -1.54
CA ASP A 75 -10.70 3.23 -0.84
C ASP A 75 -11.07 2.21 0.23
N VAL A 76 -10.74 2.51 1.47
CA VAL A 76 -11.17 1.75 2.63
C VAL A 76 -12.22 2.57 3.35
N GLY A 77 -13.42 2.70 2.75
CA GLY A 77 -14.53 3.47 3.32
C GLY A 77 -14.36 4.98 3.31
N SER A 78 -13.36 5.51 2.60
CA SER A 78 -13.05 6.94 2.56
C SER A 78 -13.68 7.68 1.39
N GLY A 79 -14.20 6.96 0.39
CA GLY A 79 -14.59 7.53 -0.90
C GLY A 79 -13.42 8.17 -1.64
N LEU A 80 -12.18 7.93 -1.17
CA LEU A 80 -10.96 8.64 -1.59
C LEU A 80 -11.06 10.16 -1.40
N HIS A 81 -11.80 10.61 -0.38
CA HIS A 81 -11.84 12.01 0.05
C HIS A 81 -10.57 12.37 0.81
N THR A 82 -10.00 13.55 0.54
CA THR A 82 -8.67 13.92 1.05
C THR A 82 -8.63 14.02 2.58
N GLU A 83 -9.68 14.57 3.20
CA GLU A 83 -9.76 14.70 4.67
C GLU A 83 -9.76 13.34 5.36
N GLU A 84 -10.53 12.40 4.81
CA GLU A 84 -10.63 11.05 5.34
C GLU A 84 -9.35 10.24 5.12
N LEU A 85 -8.71 10.38 3.95
CA LEU A 85 -7.39 9.81 3.70
C LEU A 85 -6.33 10.34 4.67
N LEU A 86 -6.35 11.64 5.00
CA LEU A 86 -5.43 12.22 5.99
C LEU A 86 -5.67 11.61 7.37
N ARG A 87 -6.93 11.50 7.81
CA ARG A 87 -7.30 10.84 9.06
C ARG A 87 -6.79 9.38 9.09
N GLN A 88 -7.00 8.63 8.01
CA GLN A 88 -6.53 7.25 7.88
C GLN A 88 -5.00 7.14 7.89
N VAL A 89 -4.25 8.12 7.35
CA VAL A 89 -2.78 8.11 7.44
C VAL A 89 -2.28 8.34 8.87
N TYR A 90 -2.89 9.28 9.60
CA TYR A 90 -2.49 9.60 10.97
C TYR A 90 -2.90 8.52 11.97
N SER A 91 -4.19 8.16 11.96
CA SER A 91 -4.81 7.32 12.98
C SER A 91 -5.03 5.88 12.53
N GLY A 92 -4.93 5.61 11.23
CA GLY A 92 -5.30 4.34 10.64
C GLY A 92 -6.75 4.28 10.19
N VAL A 93 -7.02 3.28 9.35
CA VAL A 93 -8.37 2.77 9.14
C VAL A 93 -8.97 2.37 10.49
N SER A 94 -10.24 2.73 10.69
CA SER A 94 -11.08 2.50 11.85
C SER A 94 -12.16 1.47 11.54
N GLN A 95 -12.92 1.02 12.54
CA GLN A 95 -13.99 0.04 12.31
C GLN A 95 -15.12 0.60 11.43
N SER A 96 -15.43 1.90 11.52
CA SER A 96 -16.48 2.54 10.70
C SER A 96 -16.10 2.57 9.22
N ASP A 97 -14.81 2.72 8.91
CA ASP A 97 -14.29 2.62 7.54
C ASP A 97 -14.50 1.23 6.92
N LEU A 98 -14.59 0.21 7.77
CA LEU A 98 -14.80 -1.18 7.38
C LEU A 98 -16.28 -1.60 7.42
N SER A 99 -17.21 -0.67 7.64
CA SER A 99 -18.64 -0.96 7.78
C SER A 99 -19.23 -1.71 6.58
N SER A 100 -18.79 -1.39 5.36
CA SER A 100 -19.18 -2.09 4.12
C SER A 100 -18.73 -3.55 4.08
N TRP A 101 -17.76 -3.93 4.91
CA TRP A 101 -17.23 -5.29 5.06
C TRP A 101 -17.53 -5.88 6.45
N GLY A 102 -18.58 -5.39 7.13
CA GLY A 102 -18.98 -5.91 8.44
C GLY A 102 -17.98 -5.62 9.56
N GLY A 103 -17.16 -4.57 9.42
CA GLY A 103 -16.17 -4.16 10.41
C GLY A 103 -14.83 -4.91 10.33
N ALA A 104 -14.62 -5.75 9.32
CA ALA A 104 -13.38 -6.51 9.14
C ALA A 104 -12.85 -6.38 7.71
N LEU A 105 -11.52 -6.37 7.55
CA LEU A 105 -10.91 -6.33 6.23
C LEU A 105 -10.97 -7.73 5.59
N PRO A 106 -11.58 -7.90 4.41
CA PRO A 106 -11.74 -9.22 3.78
C PRO A 106 -10.45 -9.67 3.12
N LEU A 107 -9.53 -10.24 3.89
CA LEU A 107 -8.29 -10.82 3.38
C LEU A 107 -8.52 -12.29 3.01
N HIS A 108 -9.18 -12.53 1.87
CA HIS A 108 -9.39 -13.88 1.35
C HIS A 108 -8.23 -14.35 0.46
N PRO A 109 -8.08 -15.67 0.22
CA PRO A 109 -7.06 -16.21 -0.69
C PRO A 109 -7.06 -15.59 -2.10
N HIS A 110 -8.23 -15.16 -2.57
CA HIS A 110 -8.42 -14.51 -3.87
C HIS A 110 -8.24 -12.98 -3.83
N GLY A 111 -7.96 -12.42 -2.66
CA GLY A 111 -7.89 -10.99 -2.39
C GLY A 111 -9.24 -10.28 -2.37
N ALA A 112 -9.23 -9.04 -1.90
CA ALA A 112 -10.38 -8.14 -1.93
C ALA A 112 -10.18 -7.01 -2.94
N GLN A 113 -11.27 -6.61 -3.57
CA GLN A 113 -11.26 -5.52 -4.53
C GLN A 113 -11.49 -4.17 -3.85
N PHE A 114 -10.61 -3.23 -4.13
CA PHE A 114 -10.70 -1.85 -3.66
C PHE A 114 -10.79 -0.92 -4.85
N ALA A 115 -11.61 0.14 -4.74
CA ALA A 115 -11.46 1.29 -5.62
C ALA A 115 -10.12 1.97 -5.33
N ALA A 116 -9.46 2.49 -6.36
CA ALA A 116 -8.10 3.00 -6.26
C ALA A 116 -7.87 4.23 -7.14
N LYS A 117 -6.91 5.06 -6.72
CA LYS A 117 -6.40 6.21 -7.46
C LYS A 117 -4.87 6.22 -7.41
N ARG A 118 -4.24 6.48 -8.57
CA ARG A 118 -2.76 6.63 -8.65
C ARG A 118 -2.29 8.00 -8.18
N ARG A 119 -3.14 9.01 -8.30
CA ARG A 119 -2.80 10.39 -7.95
C ARG A 119 -2.92 10.61 -6.46
N PHE A 120 -1.83 11.07 -5.84
CA PHE A 120 -1.77 11.41 -4.43
C PHE A 120 -2.09 12.90 -4.23
N PRO A 121 -3.01 13.26 -3.33
CA PRO A 121 -3.18 14.64 -2.90
C PRO A 121 -1.88 15.18 -2.30
N ARG A 122 -1.52 16.44 -2.62
CA ARG A 122 -0.29 17.05 -2.11
C ARG A 122 -0.25 17.16 -0.59
N THR A 123 -1.41 17.36 0.02
CA THR A 123 -1.58 17.42 1.49
C THR A 123 -1.23 16.08 2.16
N LEU A 124 -1.47 14.96 1.48
CA LEU A 124 -1.16 13.62 1.98
C LEU A 124 0.35 13.43 2.20
N LEU A 125 1.20 14.14 1.44
CA LEU A 125 2.65 14.04 1.56
C LEU A 125 3.15 14.54 2.92
N SER A 126 2.54 15.60 3.44
CA SER A 126 2.88 16.13 4.75
C SER A 126 2.49 15.14 5.85
N ALA A 127 1.34 14.48 5.71
CA ALA A 127 0.92 13.43 6.63
C ALA A 127 1.85 12.21 6.60
N LEU A 128 2.27 11.77 5.41
CA LEU A 128 3.23 10.67 5.27
C LEU A 128 4.60 11.01 5.89
N ARG A 129 5.04 12.27 5.81
CA ARG A 129 6.27 12.73 6.48
C ARG A 129 6.15 12.71 8.00
N ALA A 130 4.99 13.07 8.53
CA ALA A 130 4.74 13.10 9.97
C ALA A 130 4.78 11.71 10.63
N ILE A 131 4.65 10.64 9.83
CA ILE A 131 4.69 9.25 10.31
C ILE A 131 5.97 8.50 9.91
N ILE A 132 7.02 9.21 9.47
CA ILE A 132 8.35 8.60 9.21
C ILE A 132 8.84 7.86 10.46
N GLY A 133 9.46 6.69 10.25
CA GLY A 133 9.95 5.79 11.29
C GLY A 133 8.87 4.94 11.96
N GLN A 134 7.60 5.35 11.89
CA GLN A 134 6.54 4.64 12.57
C GLN A 134 6.12 3.37 11.81
N PRO A 135 6.01 2.21 12.49
CA PRO A 135 5.48 0.99 11.90
C PRO A 135 4.03 1.14 11.43
N ARG A 136 3.73 0.63 10.24
CA ARG A 136 2.42 0.70 9.56
C ARG A 136 2.13 -0.58 8.78
N LEU A 137 0.84 -0.86 8.58
CA LEU A 137 0.39 -1.91 7.67
C LEU A 137 0.09 -1.29 6.31
N CYS A 138 0.38 -2.03 5.25
CA CYS A 138 0.01 -1.69 3.89
C CYS A 138 -0.48 -2.96 3.18
N LEU A 139 -1.35 -2.82 2.19
CA LEU A 139 -1.77 -3.96 1.37
C LEU A 139 -0.85 -4.11 0.17
N LEU A 140 -0.67 -5.35 -0.27
CA LEU A 140 -0.08 -5.67 -1.55
C LEU A 140 -1.21 -5.93 -2.56
N TYR A 141 -1.10 -5.32 -3.74
CA TYR A 141 -2.02 -5.56 -4.85
C TYR A 141 -1.35 -6.30 -6.00
N GLN A 142 -2.15 -7.06 -6.74
CA GLN A 142 -1.76 -7.61 -8.02
C GLN A 142 -2.21 -6.66 -9.13
N GLN A 143 -1.31 -6.35 -10.05
CA GLN A 143 -1.68 -5.59 -11.23
C GLN A 143 -2.62 -6.47 -12.07
N ALA A 144 -3.88 -6.05 -12.19
CA ALA A 144 -4.77 -6.67 -13.15
C ALA A 144 -4.16 -6.47 -14.55
N PRO A 145 -4.23 -7.46 -15.46
CA PRO A 145 -4.03 -7.17 -16.87
C PRO A 145 -5.00 -6.04 -17.22
N MET A 146 -4.51 -4.95 -17.81
CA MET A 146 -5.37 -3.88 -18.30
C MET A 146 -6.34 -4.47 -19.31
N SER A 147 -7.52 -4.87 -18.87
CA SER A 147 -8.66 -5.08 -19.74
C SER A 147 -9.33 -3.72 -19.85
N GLU A 148 -9.01 -3.01 -20.94
CA GLU A 148 -9.86 -1.92 -21.41
C GLU A 148 -11.21 -2.51 -21.83
N ALA A 149 -12.13 -2.57 -20.88
CA ALA A 149 -13.54 -2.73 -21.19
C ALA A 149 -14.32 -1.74 -20.33
N ALA A 150 -14.28 -0.49 -20.80
CA ALA A 150 -15.32 0.48 -20.55
C ALA A 150 -16.69 -0.13 -20.85
N SER A 151 -17.68 0.11 -19.99
CA SER A 151 -19.08 -0.06 -20.39
C SER A 151 -19.34 0.79 -21.64
N PRO A 152 -20.01 0.28 -22.67
CA PRO A 152 -20.21 0.97 -23.95
C PRO A 152 -21.20 2.16 -23.89
N ASP A 153 -21.72 2.54 -22.71
CA ASP A 153 -22.80 3.52 -22.55
C ASP A 153 -22.34 4.88 -21.96
N SER A 154 -21.16 5.37 -22.30
CA SER A 154 -20.75 6.73 -21.88
C SER A 154 -20.08 7.49 -23.01
N ALA A 155 -20.81 8.52 -23.48
CA ALA A 155 -20.44 9.44 -24.54
C ALA A 155 -19.01 10.01 -24.44
N PRO A 156 -18.37 10.36 -25.58
CA PRO A 156 -16.98 10.77 -25.63
C PRO A 156 -16.84 12.27 -25.34
N HIS A 157 -16.96 12.71 -24.09
CA HIS A 157 -16.67 14.10 -23.71
C HIS A 157 -15.63 14.19 -22.59
N SER A 158 -14.48 14.79 -22.95
CA SER A 158 -13.42 15.36 -22.12
C SER A 158 -12.31 14.42 -21.59
N ALA A 159 -11.08 14.71 -22.02
CA ALA A 159 -9.84 14.27 -21.42
C ALA A 159 -9.64 14.92 -20.03
N ALA A 160 -10.40 14.51 -19.01
CA ALA A 160 -10.25 15.01 -17.64
C ALA A 160 -10.93 14.11 -16.61
N SER A 161 -10.27 13.03 -16.20
CA SER A 161 -10.37 12.34 -14.91
C SER A 161 -9.99 10.88 -15.13
N LEU A 162 -8.81 10.45 -14.69
CA LEU A 162 -8.57 9.02 -14.53
C LEU A 162 -9.58 8.52 -13.49
N ARG A 163 -10.63 7.86 -13.98
CA ARG A 163 -11.69 7.26 -13.16
C ARG A 163 -11.03 6.35 -12.13
N ALA A 164 -11.59 6.31 -10.92
CA ALA A 164 -11.18 5.33 -9.92
C ALA A 164 -11.21 3.95 -10.58
N TYR A 165 -10.09 3.23 -10.52
CA TYR A 165 -9.98 1.88 -11.06
C TYR A 165 -10.02 0.89 -9.89
N ARG A 166 -10.13 -0.41 -10.18
CA ARG A 166 -10.13 -1.44 -9.12
C ARG A 166 -8.79 -2.15 -9.04
N VAL A 167 -8.34 -2.43 -7.82
CA VAL A 167 -7.18 -3.28 -7.54
C VAL A 167 -7.59 -4.43 -6.64
N THR A 168 -7.00 -5.60 -6.87
CA THR A 168 -7.16 -6.75 -5.99
C THR A 168 -6.00 -6.78 -5.01
N CYS A 169 -6.30 -6.59 -3.73
CA CYS A 169 -5.34 -6.65 -2.64
C CYS A 169 -5.44 -7.99 -1.92
N SER A 170 -4.35 -8.73 -1.84
CA SER A 170 -4.36 -10.12 -1.34
C SER A 170 -3.63 -10.30 0.00
N ARG A 171 -2.68 -9.43 0.34
CA ARG A 171 -1.82 -9.64 1.50
C ARG A 171 -1.45 -8.34 2.21
N PRO A 172 -1.59 -8.25 3.54
CA PRO A 172 -0.99 -7.18 4.31
C PRO A 172 0.51 -7.42 4.54
N VAL A 173 1.27 -6.33 4.56
CA VAL A 173 2.68 -6.30 4.94
C VAL A 173 2.95 -5.21 5.97
N GLY A 174 3.86 -5.49 6.89
CA GLY A 174 4.42 -4.49 7.80
C GLY A 174 5.51 -3.70 7.10
N LEU A 175 5.39 -2.38 7.12
CA LEU A 175 6.43 -1.48 6.64
C LEU A 175 6.58 -0.26 7.53
N ARG A 176 7.68 0.47 7.35
CA ARG A 176 7.89 1.82 7.87
C ARG A 176 8.32 2.74 6.74
N ILE A 177 7.93 4.00 6.82
CA ILE A 177 8.39 5.03 5.88
C ILE A 177 9.71 5.56 6.39
N LEU A 178 10.74 5.51 5.56
CA LEU A 178 12.07 6.00 5.87
C LEU A 178 12.28 7.42 5.35
N GLN A 179 11.70 7.73 4.19
CA GLN A 179 11.88 9.03 3.55
C GLN A 179 10.75 9.35 2.59
N VAL A 180 10.38 10.63 2.49
CA VAL A 180 9.43 11.13 1.48
C VAL A 180 10.06 12.29 0.70
N ARG A 181 10.51 12.01 -0.52
CA ARG A 181 11.08 12.99 -1.44
C ARG A 181 10.05 13.42 -2.46
N ARG A 182 10.03 14.72 -2.76
CA ARG A 182 9.13 15.28 -3.77
C ARG A 182 9.94 15.74 -4.98
N ALA A 183 9.50 15.31 -6.15
CA ALA A 183 9.85 15.85 -7.46
C ALA A 183 8.70 16.72 -7.99
N PRO A 184 8.86 17.44 -9.12
CA PRO A 184 7.81 18.32 -9.66
C PRO A 184 6.47 17.62 -9.93
N ASP A 185 6.52 16.43 -10.53
CA ASP A 185 5.38 15.61 -10.99
C ASP A 185 5.18 14.33 -10.16
N ARG A 186 6.16 13.95 -9.35
CA ARG A 186 6.20 12.68 -8.60
C ARG A 186 6.60 12.83 -7.16
N VAL A 187 6.32 11.78 -6.41
CA VAL A 187 6.83 11.58 -5.06
C VAL A 187 7.45 10.22 -4.97
N GLN A 188 8.60 10.18 -4.31
CA GLN A 188 9.31 8.98 -3.96
C GLN A 188 9.19 8.76 -2.46
N ILE A 189 8.63 7.62 -2.07
CA ILE A 189 8.55 7.19 -0.68
C ILE A 189 9.47 5.99 -0.53
N VAL A 190 10.51 6.12 0.28
CA VAL A 190 11.37 4.98 0.62
C VAL A 190 10.73 4.27 1.80
N VAL A 191 10.50 2.97 1.66
CA VAL A 191 9.94 2.11 2.71
C VAL A 191 10.87 0.92 2.96
N GLN A 192 10.81 0.40 4.18
CA GLN A 192 11.53 -0.80 4.61
C GLN A 192 10.54 -1.73 5.34
N PRO A 193 10.67 -3.06 5.21
CA PRO A 193 9.84 -3.99 5.95
C PRO A 193 10.07 -3.80 7.45
N THR A 194 9.04 -4.06 8.24
CA THR A 194 9.15 -4.11 9.71
C THR A 194 8.33 -5.25 10.25
N VAL A 195 8.79 -5.80 11.38
CA VAL A 195 7.96 -6.66 12.20
C VAL A 195 6.85 -5.81 12.81
N VAL A 196 5.65 -6.37 12.83
CA VAL A 196 4.47 -5.76 13.42
C VAL A 196 3.96 -6.68 14.50
N ILE A 197 3.95 -6.18 15.73
CA ILE A 197 3.28 -6.85 16.84
C ILE A 197 1.93 -6.16 17.02
N THR A 198 0.85 -6.93 16.89
CA THR A 198 -0.49 -6.46 17.23
C THR A 198 -1.09 -7.42 18.25
N PRO A 199 -2.00 -6.97 19.13
CA PRO A 199 -2.75 -7.85 20.03
C PRO A 199 -3.80 -8.72 19.29
N THR A 200 -3.63 -8.95 17.99
CA THR A 200 -4.66 -9.49 17.10
C THR A 200 -4.21 -10.83 16.52
N ALA A 201 -4.95 -11.90 16.81
CA ALA A 201 -4.56 -13.28 16.50
C ALA A 201 -5.41 -13.88 15.38
N TRP A 202 -4.80 -14.44 14.33
CA TRP A 202 -5.48 -15.10 13.20
C TRP A 202 -6.11 -16.40 13.63
N VAL A 203 -7.36 -16.62 13.22
CA VAL A 203 -8.08 -17.87 13.45
C VAL A 203 -8.60 -18.24 12.07
N PRO A 204 -8.11 -19.34 11.45
CA PRO A 204 -8.69 -19.85 10.21
C PRO A 204 -10.18 -20.08 10.45
N GLN A 205 -11.04 -19.77 9.48
CA GLN A 205 -12.41 -20.26 9.58
C GLN A 205 -12.38 -21.79 9.55
N PRO A 206 -13.17 -22.49 10.37
CA PRO A 206 -13.22 -23.95 10.32
C PRO A 206 -13.60 -24.39 8.91
N GLY A 207 -12.67 -25.03 8.19
CA GLY A 207 -12.86 -25.51 6.82
C GLY A 207 -12.03 -24.82 5.72
N GLU A 208 -11.28 -23.76 6.01
CA GLU A 208 -10.33 -23.18 5.03
C GLU A 208 -9.01 -23.97 5.00
N ALA A 209 -8.64 -24.48 3.82
CA ALA A 209 -7.34 -25.11 3.59
C ALA A 209 -6.21 -24.07 3.73
N THR A 210 -5.28 -24.31 4.65
CA THR A 210 -4.15 -23.42 4.96
C THR A 210 -2.99 -23.62 3.98
N ASP A 211 -3.21 -23.33 2.68
CA ASP A 211 -2.12 -23.23 1.69
C ASP A 211 -1.59 -21.79 1.53
N ILE A 212 -1.86 -20.93 2.52
CA ILE A 212 -1.33 -19.56 2.52
C ILE A 212 0.15 -19.63 2.92
N PRO A 213 1.11 -19.26 2.05
CA PRO A 213 2.51 -19.21 2.43
C PRO A 213 2.65 -18.22 3.59
N ALA A 214 3.15 -18.73 4.72
CA ALA A 214 3.31 -17.97 5.95
C ALA A 214 4.13 -16.69 5.68
N ASN A 215 3.49 -15.53 5.75
CA ASN A 215 4.20 -14.26 5.77
C ASN A 215 4.91 -14.17 7.14
N PRO A 216 6.25 -14.20 7.22
CA PRO A 216 6.95 -14.19 8.50
C PRO A 216 6.80 -12.88 9.28
N TYR A 217 6.18 -11.85 8.69
CA TYR A 217 6.12 -10.50 9.25
C TYR A 217 4.71 -10.01 9.60
N VAL A 218 3.66 -10.75 9.23
CA VAL A 218 2.26 -10.36 9.52
C VAL A 218 1.42 -11.59 9.80
N TYR A 219 0.92 -11.68 11.04
CA TYR A 219 0.15 -12.83 11.48
C TYR A 219 -1.36 -12.55 11.61
N LYS A 220 -1.86 -11.31 11.84
CA LYS A 220 -3.27 -10.85 11.65
C LYS A 220 -3.42 -9.31 11.85
N ILE A 221 -4.58 -8.74 11.50
CA ILE A 221 -4.97 -7.35 11.79
C ILE A 221 -6.40 -7.32 12.35
N PHE A 222 -6.58 -6.85 13.59
CA PHE A 222 -7.83 -6.21 14.04
C PHE A 222 -7.53 -4.74 14.38
N LEU A 223 -8.52 -3.88 14.15
CA LEU A 223 -8.46 -2.49 14.57
C LEU A 223 -8.95 -2.45 16.01
N THR A 224 -8.04 -2.16 16.95
CA THR A 224 -8.40 -1.96 18.35
C THR A 224 -9.07 -0.59 18.53
N GLN A 225 -10.10 -0.57 19.38
CA GLN A 225 -10.89 0.61 19.77
C GLN A 225 -10.02 1.71 20.37
#